data_AF-G4ZCX5-F1
#
_entry.id   AF-G4ZCX5-F1
#
_cell.length_a   1.000
_cell.length_b   1.000
_cell.length_c   1.000
_cell.angle_alpha   90.00
_cell.angle_beta   90.00
_cell.angle_gamma   90.00
#
_symmetry.space_group_name_H-M   'P 1'
#
loop_
_entity.id
_entity.type
_entity.pdbx_description
1 polymer ?
#
loop_
_entity_poly.entity_id
_entity_poly.type
_entity_poly.pdbx_seq_one_letter_code
_entity_poly.pdbx_strand_id
1 'polypeptide(L)'
;LDILQKLHDTRDEGCSSAGFIGAAGNNHVNVLRWLYDFYDEHGDPPKELAAAATNGHVQAVEMLREDVEADDTVLAVQAAAAGGHVDVLRALWPWPRNPWSNAMRKAPYLAAENGQLRALQYLFERRGHVMFDGFALRRAAELGHIAIVEYL
;
A
#
# COMPACT_ATOMS: atom_id res chain seq x y z
N LEU A 1 -10.57 -13.69 -16.13
CA LEU A 1 -10.33 -15.01 -15.50
C LEU A 1 -10.40 -16.13 -16.54
N ASP A 2 -11.43 -16.15 -17.37
CA ASP A 2 -11.68 -17.20 -18.38
C ASP A 2 -10.49 -17.49 -19.32
N ILE A 3 -9.78 -16.45 -19.77
CA ILE A 3 -8.59 -16.63 -20.61
C ILE A 3 -7.47 -17.34 -19.84
N LEU A 4 -7.26 -17.01 -18.57
CA LEU A 4 -6.21 -17.62 -17.75
C LEU A 4 -6.51 -19.10 -17.47
N GLN A 5 -7.76 -19.43 -17.14
CA GLN A 5 -8.20 -20.82 -16.99
C GLN A 5 -7.97 -21.62 -18.27
N LYS A 6 -8.39 -21.07 -19.42
CA LYS A 6 -8.16 -21.73 -20.71
C LYS A 6 -6.68 -21.94 -21.01
N LEU A 7 -5.81 -20.99 -20.68
CA LEU A 7 -4.37 -21.12 -20.89
C LEU A 7 -3.77 -22.17 -19.95
N HIS A 8 -4.15 -22.19 -18.67
CA HIS A 8 -3.74 -23.21 -17.69
C HIS A 8 -4.10 -24.62 -18.15
N ASP A 9 -5.30 -24.82 -18.70
CA ASP A 9 -5.77 -26.13 -19.16
C ASP A 9 -5.10 -26.61 -20.47
N THR A 10 -4.44 -25.70 -21.21
CA THR A 10 -3.95 -25.99 -22.57
C THR A 10 -2.45 -25.75 -22.77
N ARG A 11 -1.75 -25.17 -21.78
CA ARG A 11 -0.34 -24.78 -21.88
C ARG A 11 0.37 -25.04 -20.57
N ASP A 12 1.65 -25.40 -20.66
CA ASP A 12 2.53 -25.64 -19.51
C ASP A 12 3.34 -24.39 -19.10
N GLU A 13 3.10 -23.26 -19.78
CA GLU A 13 3.73 -21.99 -19.45
C GLU A 13 3.17 -21.46 -18.14
N GLY A 14 3.97 -21.51 -17.07
CA GLY A 14 3.57 -21.07 -15.73
C GLY A 14 3.33 -19.55 -15.60
N CYS A 15 2.88 -19.13 -14.42
CA CYS A 15 2.77 -17.71 -14.08
C CYS A 15 4.06 -17.15 -13.47
N SER A 16 4.25 -15.84 -13.59
CA SER A 16 5.34 -15.12 -12.92
C SER A 16 4.78 -14.15 -11.88
N SER A 17 5.62 -13.69 -10.96
CA SER A 17 5.25 -12.68 -9.94
C SER A 17 4.67 -11.39 -10.55
N ALA A 18 5.02 -11.04 -11.80
CA ALA A 18 4.43 -9.91 -12.49
C ALA A 18 2.91 -10.05 -12.72
N GLY A 19 2.41 -11.29 -12.90
CA GLY A 19 0.98 -11.58 -13.02
C GLY A 19 0.22 -11.29 -11.73
N PHE A 20 0.79 -11.68 -10.59
CA PHE A 20 0.24 -11.42 -9.26
C PHE A 20 0.24 -9.92 -8.95
N ILE A 21 1.39 -9.25 -9.14
CA ILE A 21 1.53 -7.79 -8.95
C ILE A 21 0.53 -7.04 -9.84
N GLY A 22 0.38 -7.45 -11.10
CA GLY A 22 -0.59 -6.87 -12.02
C GLY A 22 -2.04 -7.08 -11.58
N ALA A 23 -2.39 -8.28 -11.10
CA ALA A 23 -3.72 -8.58 -10.60
C ALA A 23 -4.06 -7.77 -9.34
N ALA A 24 -3.14 -7.71 -8.37
CA ALA A 24 -3.27 -6.92 -7.15
C ALA A 24 -3.36 -5.42 -7.46
N GLY A 25 -2.46 -4.92 -8.30
CA GLY A 25 -2.39 -3.53 -8.72
C GLY A 25 -3.59 -3.06 -9.57
N ASN A 26 -4.41 -3.96 -10.11
CA ASN A 26 -5.65 -3.61 -10.85
C ASN A 26 -6.93 -4.09 -10.13
N ASN A 27 -6.83 -4.49 -8.86
CA ASN A 27 -7.93 -5.00 -8.05
C ASN A 27 -8.66 -6.21 -8.66
N HIS A 28 -7.96 -7.02 -9.46
CA HIS A 28 -8.51 -8.23 -10.04
C HIS A 28 -8.47 -9.38 -9.03
N VAL A 29 -9.16 -9.21 -7.89
CA VAL A 29 -9.12 -10.13 -6.74
C VAL A 29 -9.46 -11.57 -7.12
N ASN A 30 -10.39 -11.79 -8.06
CA ASN A 30 -10.72 -13.14 -8.55
C ASN A 30 -9.57 -13.78 -9.33
N VAL A 31 -8.80 -12.97 -10.06
CA VAL A 31 -7.58 -13.43 -10.75
C VAL A 31 -6.48 -13.68 -9.73
N LEU A 32 -6.28 -12.77 -8.78
CA LEU A 32 -5.27 -12.92 -7.73
C LEU A 32 -5.51 -14.18 -6.89
N ARG A 33 -6.76 -14.45 -6.50
CA ARG A 33 -7.14 -15.68 -5.79
C ARG A 33 -6.85 -16.92 -6.60
N TRP A 34 -7.28 -16.93 -7.86
CA TRP A 34 -7.00 -18.03 -8.75
C TRP A 34 -5.49 -18.24 -8.95
N LEU A 35 -4.69 -17.17 -8.99
CA LEU A 35 -3.24 -17.29 -9.08
C LEU A 35 -2.62 -17.97 -7.84
N TYR A 36 -3.05 -17.61 -6.63
CA TYR A 36 -2.60 -18.30 -5.41
C TYR A 36 -3.14 -19.74 -5.28
N ASP A 37 -4.33 -20.04 -5.83
CA ASP A 37 -4.87 -21.40 -5.81
C ASP A 37 -4.01 -22.40 -6.62
N PHE A 38 -3.26 -21.93 -7.63
CA PHE A 38 -2.54 -22.80 -8.58
C PHE A 38 -1.03 -22.53 -8.70
N TYR A 39 -0.54 -21.37 -8.28
CA TYR A 39 0.84 -20.91 -8.48
C TYR A 39 1.39 -20.15 -7.27
N ASP A 40 1.00 -20.54 -6.04
CA ASP A 40 1.35 -19.83 -4.79
C ASP A 40 2.84 -19.52 -4.64
N GLU A 41 3.71 -20.41 -5.12
CA GLU A 41 5.16 -20.33 -5.03
C GLU A 41 5.78 -19.21 -5.88
N HIS A 42 4.99 -18.64 -6.81
CA HIS A 42 5.40 -17.54 -7.68
C HIS A 42 4.96 -16.16 -7.17
N GLY A 43 4.16 -16.11 -6.11
CA GLY A 43 3.72 -14.86 -5.48
C GLY A 43 4.84 -14.13 -4.74
N ASP A 44 4.70 -12.81 -4.64
CA ASP A 44 5.50 -11.90 -3.82
C ASP A 44 4.54 -10.95 -3.07
N PRO A 45 3.88 -11.44 -1.99
CA PRO A 45 2.82 -10.72 -1.30
C PRO A 45 3.19 -9.29 -0.88
N PRO A 46 4.42 -8.99 -0.42
CA PRO A 46 4.84 -7.62 -0.13
C PRO A 46 4.79 -6.68 -1.35
N LYS A 47 5.24 -7.14 -2.54
CA LYS A 47 5.18 -6.33 -3.77
C LYS A 47 3.75 -6.19 -4.30
N GLU A 48 2.97 -7.26 -4.24
CA GLU A 48 1.54 -7.22 -4.58
C GLU A 48 0.77 -6.24 -3.70
N LEU A 49 1.01 -6.28 -2.39
CA LEU A 49 0.39 -5.39 -1.42
C LEU A 49 0.77 -3.93 -1.68
N ALA A 50 2.05 -3.66 -1.97
CA ALA A 50 2.51 -2.32 -2.31
C ALA A 50 1.87 -1.80 -3.62
N ALA A 51 1.70 -2.66 -4.63
CA ALA A 51 1.03 -2.30 -5.88
C ALA A 51 -0.46 -1.99 -5.68
N ALA A 52 -1.17 -2.85 -4.95
CA ALA A 52 -2.57 -2.62 -4.57
C ALA A 52 -2.73 -1.32 -3.76
N ALA A 53 -1.82 -1.08 -2.81
CA ALA A 53 -1.85 0.11 -1.97
C ALA A 53 -1.55 1.40 -2.74
N THR A 54 -0.62 1.36 -3.70
CA THR A 54 -0.32 2.50 -4.59
C THR A 54 -1.56 2.97 -5.35
N ASN A 55 -2.38 2.01 -5.81
CA ASN A 55 -3.58 2.27 -6.60
C ASN A 55 -4.88 2.37 -5.76
N GLY A 56 -4.79 2.30 -4.43
CA GLY A 56 -5.94 2.46 -3.54
C GLY A 56 -6.91 1.27 -3.53
N HIS A 57 -6.45 0.08 -3.90
CA HIS A 57 -7.29 -1.10 -4.08
C HIS A 57 -7.49 -1.89 -2.79
N VAL A 58 -8.48 -1.48 -2.00
CA VAL A 58 -8.77 -2.02 -0.67
C VAL A 58 -9.04 -3.52 -0.69
N GLN A 59 -9.81 -4.05 -1.65
CA GLN A 59 -10.14 -5.49 -1.65
C GLN A 59 -8.91 -6.37 -1.89
N ALA A 60 -8.00 -5.96 -2.78
CA ALA A 60 -6.72 -6.66 -2.95
C ALA A 60 -5.85 -6.56 -1.70
N VAL A 61 -5.81 -5.41 -1.03
CA VAL A 61 -5.10 -5.24 0.25
C VAL A 61 -5.69 -6.14 1.35
N GLU A 62 -7.00 -6.20 1.47
CA GLU A 62 -7.68 -7.06 2.45
C GLU A 62 -7.45 -8.55 2.20
N MET A 63 -7.31 -8.94 0.94
CA MET A 63 -6.96 -10.32 0.59
C MET A 63 -5.51 -10.64 0.97
N LEU A 64 -4.56 -9.74 0.67
CA LEU A 64 -3.12 -9.99 0.83
C LEU A 64 -2.61 -9.80 2.25
N ARG A 65 -3.31 -9.02 3.09
CA ARG A 65 -2.85 -8.66 4.44
C ARG A 65 -2.63 -9.85 5.37
N GLU A 66 -3.32 -10.97 5.14
CA GLU A 66 -3.26 -12.14 6.03
C GLU A 66 -1.95 -12.93 5.84
N ASP A 67 -1.33 -12.80 4.66
CA ASP A 67 -0.15 -13.56 4.25
C ASP A 67 1.16 -12.76 4.39
N VAL A 68 1.11 -11.52 4.86
CA VAL A 68 2.27 -10.63 5.01
C VAL A 68 2.61 -10.39 6.47
N GLU A 69 3.90 -10.34 6.79
CA GLU A 69 4.33 -9.91 8.11
C GLU A 69 4.13 -8.39 8.25
N ALA A 70 4.03 -7.94 9.50
CA ALA A 70 3.78 -6.53 9.77
C ALA A 70 4.87 -5.62 9.16
N ASP A 71 6.14 -6.05 9.18
CA ASP A 71 7.27 -5.30 8.63
C ASP A 71 7.26 -5.22 7.09
N ASP A 72 6.58 -6.15 6.41
CA ASP A 72 6.41 -6.13 4.94
C ASP A 72 5.40 -5.07 4.49
N THR A 73 4.50 -4.65 5.38
CA THR A 73 3.47 -3.65 5.04
C THR A 73 4.02 -2.22 4.94
N VAL A 74 5.28 -1.97 5.32
CA VAL A 74 5.87 -0.61 5.36
C VAL A 74 5.76 0.09 4.01
N LEU A 75 6.09 -0.59 2.90
CA LEU A 75 6.01 -0.01 1.57
C LEU A 75 4.56 0.28 1.17
N ALA A 76 3.64 -0.63 1.50
CA ALA A 76 2.21 -0.44 1.23
C ALA A 76 1.64 0.76 2.00
N VAL A 77 2.00 0.93 3.28
CA VAL A 77 1.58 2.09 4.09
C VAL A 77 2.16 3.39 3.55
N GLN A 78 3.44 3.40 3.14
CA GLN A 78 4.05 4.57 2.50
C GLN A 78 3.34 4.93 1.19
N ALA A 79 3.05 3.94 0.34
CA ALA A 79 2.37 4.13 -0.93
C ALA A 79 0.93 4.64 -0.74
N ALA A 80 0.19 4.03 0.19
CA ALA A 80 -1.16 4.47 0.53
C ALA A 80 -1.17 5.90 1.10
N ALA A 81 -0.19 6.26 1.93
CA ALA A 81 -0.05 7.61 2.46
C ALA A 81 0.28 8.63 1.35
N ALA A 82 1.21 8.29 0.47
CA ALA A 82 1.58 9.11 -0.68
C ALA A 82 0.42 9.33 -1.66
N GLY A 83 -0.45 8.31 -1.84
CA GLY A 83 -1.63 8.37 -2.69
C GLY A 83 -2.89 8.91 -2.02
N GLY A 84 -2.87 9.16 -0.71
CA GLY A 84 -4.04 9.63 0.03
C GLY A 84 -5.10 8.57 0.33
N HIS A 85 -4.77 7.29 0.18
CA HIS A 85 -5.69 6.15 0.26
C HIS A 85 -5.98 5.75 1.71
N VAL A 86 -6.81 6.54 2.40
CA VAL A 86 -7.16 6.34 3.81
C VAL A 86 -7.80 4.97 4.06
N ASP A 87 -8.62 4.47 3.14
CA ASP A 87 -9.27 3.17 3.30
C ASP A 87 -8.26 2.01 3.25
N VAL A 88 -7.21 2.14 2.43
CA VAL A 88 -6.07 1.20 2.42
C VAL A 88 -5.30 1.30 3.74
N LEU A 89 -5.01 2.52 4.22
CA LEU A 89 -4.33 2.70 5.52
C LEU A 89 -5.13 2.10 6.68
N ARG A 90 -6.46 2.09 6.58
CA ARG A 90 -7.38 1.44 7.52
C ARG A 90 -7.33 -0.08 7.40
N ALA A 91 -7.33 -0.63 6.18
CA ALA A 91 -7.23 -2.07 5.95
C ALA A 91 -5.89 -2.65 6.42
N LEU A 92 -4.80 -1.87 6.31
CA LEU A 92 -3.46 -2.23 6.77
C LEU A 92 -3.24 -2.07 8.28
N TRP A 93 -4.24 -1.62 9.04
CA TRP A 93 -4.10 -1.46 10.48
C TRP A 93 -4.27 -2.80 11.23
N PRO A 94 -3.42 -3.10 12.24
CA PRO A 94 -2.31 -2.31 12.76
C PRO A 94 -1.04 -2.39 11.91
N TRP A 95 -0.36 -1.24 11.79
CA TRP A 95 0.93 -1.13 11.12
C TRP A 95 2.07 -1.84 11.87
N PRO A 96 3.26 -1.98 11.26
CA PRO A 96 4.41 -2.69 11.80
C PRO A 96 4.75 -2.35 13.23
N ARG A 97 5.22 -3.38 13.94
CA ARG A 97 5.49 -3.36 15.38
C ARG A 97 6.46 -2.25 15.80
N ASN A 98 7.33 -1.78 14.90
CA ASN A 98 8.19 -0.64 15.15
C ASN A 98 7.75 0.61 14.37
N PRO A 99 6.75 1.35 14.88
CA PRO A 99 6.31 2.61 14.28
C PRO A 99 7.36 3.72 14.38
N TRP A 100 8.46 3.52 15.10
CA TRP A 100 9.58 4.48 15.16
C TRP A 100 10.68 4.18 14.14
N SER A 101 10.59 3.09 13.39
CA SER A 101 11.52 2.82 12.30
C SER A 101 11.51 3.97 11.29
N ASN A 102 12.69 4.36 10.80
CA ASN A 102 12.82 5.39 9.76
C ASN A 102 11.98 5.05 8.52
N ALA A 103 11.82 3.76 8.23
CA ALA A 103 10.99 3.29 7.14
C ALA A 103 9.51 3.66 7.38
N MET A 104 8.94 3.38 8.56
CA MET A 104 7.54 3.73 8.84
C MET A 104 7.36 5.26 9.01
N ARG A 105 8.36 6.01 9.50
CA ARG A 105 8.29 7.48 9.69
C ARG A 105 8.11 8.27 8.39
N LYS A 106 8.41 7.67 7.23
CA LYS A 106 8.24 8.33 5.93
C LYS A 106 6.79 8.53 5.52
N ALA A 107 5.85 7.68 5.96
CA ALA A 107 4.46 7.75 5.49
C ALA A 107 3.79 9.13 5.72
N PRO A 108 3.86 9.73 6.93
CA PRO A 108 3.33 11.08 7.16
C PRO A 108 4.05 12.16 6.32
N TYR A 109 5.36 12.04 6.12
CA TYR A 109 6.11 12.95 5.25
C TYR A 109 5.64 12.85 3.79
N LEU A 110 5.46 11.64 3.26
CA LEU A 110 4.96 11.44 1.89
C LEU A 110 3.53 11.95 1.71
N ALA A 111 2.67 11.78 2.72
CA ALA A 111 1.33 12.36 2.70
C ALA A 111 1.40 13.91 2.67
N ALA A 112 2.28 14.52 3.47
CA ALA A 112 2.48 15.97 3.48
C ALA A 112 3.07 16.49 2.16
N GLU A 113 4.10 15.83 1.63
CA GLU A 113 4.75 16.17 0.37
C GLU A 113 3.80 16.09 -0.83
N ASN A 114 2.84 15.15 -0.81
CA ASN A 114 1.86 15.00 -1.89
C ASN A 114 0.52 15.70 -1.61
N GLY A 115 0.43 16.52 -0.55
CA GLY A 115 -0.78 17.29 -0.24
C GLY A 115 -1.97 16.46 0.28
N GLN A 116 -1.72 15.24 0.74
CA GLN A 116 -2.73 14.26 1.15
C GLN A 116 -3.19 14.48 2.60
N LEU A 117 -3.91 15.57 2.86
CA LEU A 117 -4.29 15.99 4.21
C LEU A 117 -5.06 14.92 4.99
N ARG A 118 -6.00 14.22 4.34
CA ARG A 118 -6.80 13.18 5.01
C ARG A 118 -5.95 11.99 5.46
N ALA A 119 -5.00 11.55 4.63
CA ALA A 119 -4.07 10.49 5.00
C ALA A 119 -3.13 10.95 6.11
N LEU A 120 -2.64 12.19 6.04
CA LEU A 120 -1.83 12.78 7.09
C LEU A 120 -2.57 12.81 8.44
N GLN A 121 -3.79 13.33 8.47
CA GLN A 121 -4.67 13.36 9.65
C GLN A 121 -4.89 11.95 10.22
N TYR A 122 -5.25 10.99 9.35
CA TYR A 122 -5.46 9.61 9.76
C TYR A 122 -4.21 8.97 10.39
N LEU A 123 -3.02 9.24 9.81
CA LEU A 123 -1.75 8.76 10.36
C LEU A 123 -1.46 9.34 11.74
N PHE A 124 -1.76 10.64 11.96
CA PHE A 124 -1.56 11.32 13.24
C PHE A 124 -2.51 10.83 14.34
N GLU A 125 -3.80 10.70 14.03
CA GLU A 125 -4.81 10.20 14.98
C GLU A 125 -4.41 8.83 15.57
N ARG A 126 -3.72 8.00 14.79
CA ARG A 126 -3.34 6.63 15.15
C ARG A 126 -1.95 6.49 15.78
N ARG A 127 -0.99 7.37 15.45
CA ARG A 127 0.38 7.32 15.99
C ARG A 127 0.60 8.18 17.24
N GLY A 128 -0.29 9.12 17.54
CA GLY A 128 -0.02 10.18 18.52
C GLY A 128 0.96 11.23 17.97
N HIS A 129 1.36 12.20 18.81
CA HIS A 129 2.27 13.29 18.41
C HIS A 129 3.65 12.75 17.98
N VAL A 130 3.81 12.47 16.68
CA VAL A 130 5.12 12.24 16.07
C VAL A 130 5.75 13.61 15.85
N MET A 131 6.95 13.84 16.38
CA MET A 131 7.73 15.02 16.03
C MET A 131 8.03 14.99 14.53
N PHE A 132 7.40 15.90 13.81
CA PHE A 132 7.92 16.35 12.54
C PHE A 132 9.16 17.18 12.79
N ASP A 133 10.23 16.86 12.07
CA ASP A 133 11.20 17.91 11.77
C ASP A 133 10.49 18.93 10.87
N GLY A 134 10.89 20.20 10.90
CA GLY A 134 10.28 21.25 10.07
C GLY A 134 10.40 21.01 8.55
N PHE A 135 10.92 19.86 8.13
CA PHE A 135 11.11 19.45 6.75
C PHE A 135 9.78 19.20 6.04
N ALA A 136 8.83 18.47 6.63
CA ALA A 136 7.53 18.24 6.00
C ALA A 136 6.73 19.54 5.82
N LEU A 137 6.75 20.42 6.83
CA LEU A 137 6.14 21.74 6.76
C LEU A 137 6.77 22.59 5.65
N ARG A 138 8.11 22.63 5.58
CA ARG A 138 8.83 23.35 4.53
C ARG A 138 8.50 22.81 3.14
N ARG A 139 8.50 21.48 2.98
CA ARG A 139 8.22 20.84 1.70
C ARG A 139 6.78 21.09 1.24
N ALA A 140 5.81 20.98 2.16
CA ALA A 140 4.42 21.31 1.89
C ALA A 140 4.26 22.79 1.48
N ALA A 141 4.98 23.71 2.12
CA ALA A 141 4.98 25.12 1.75
C ALA A 141 5.60 25.36 0.36
N GLU A 142 6.75 24.74 0.06
CA GLU A 142 7.41 24.81 -1.27
C GLU A 142 6.50 24.30 -2.40
N LEU A 143 5.73 23.26 -2.15
CA LEU A 143 4.81 22.64 -3.12
C LEU A 143 3.40 23.27 -3.11
N GLY A 144 3.17 24.29 -2.27
CA GLY A 144 1.90 25.02 -2.22
C GLY A 144 0.74 24.26 -1.57
N HIS A 145 1.03 23.26 -0.74
CA HIS A 145 0.02 22.47 -0.01
C HIS A 145 -0.46 23.21 1.25
N ILE A 146 -1.19 24.32 1.06
CA ILE A 146 -1.64 25.23 2.13
C ILE A 146 -2.40 24.49 3.24
N ALA A 147 -3.29 23.56 2.88
CA ALA A 147 -4.07 22.82 3.87
C ALA A 147 -3.21 21.91 4.78
N ILE A 148 -2.04 21.46 4.31
CA ILE A 148 -1.06 20.75 5.13
C ILE A 148 -0.32 21.74 6.04
N VAL A 149 0.08 22.90 5.50
CA VAL A 149 0.79 23.95 6.25
C VAL A 149 -0.07 24.52 7.38
N GLU A 150 -1.38 24.67 7.17
CA GLU A 150 -2.31 25.12 8.21
C GLU A 150 -2.57 24.05 9.28
N TYR A 151 -2.38 22.77 8.93
CA TYR A 151 -2.64 21.64 9.82
C TYR A 151 -1.43 21.27 10.69
N LEU A 152 -0.21 21.40 10.17
CA LEU A 152 1.06 21.11 10.86
C LEU A 152 1.53 22.27 11.74
#